data_AF-A0A964R3L4-F1
#
_entry.id   AF-A0A964R3L4-F1
#
_cell.length_a   1.000
_cell.length_b   1.000
_cell.length_c   1.000
_cell.angle_alpha   90.00
_cell.angle_beta   90.00
_cell.angle_gamma   90.00
#
_symmetry.space_group_name_H-M   'P 1'
#
loop_
_entity.id
_entity.type
_entity.pdbx_description
1 polymer ?
#
loop_
_entity_poly.entity_id
_entity_poly.type
_entity_poly.pdbx_seq_one_letter_code
_entity_poly.pdbx_strand_id
1 'polypeptide(L)'
;MKLIRSLNARWLAAALTLLLAGCATRKIDWAARVGQYTFDQAIVDFGPPDKQAKLTDGTLVADWLTRRGYHEIYQPAPLYPYHRHYYGPYSSFGGGYVDSYSPDFFLRLTFDPEGRLKTWKNFAR
;
A
#
# COMPACT_ATOMS: atom_id res chain seq x y z
N MET A 1 48.12 -8.07 -18.66
CA MET A 1 47.25 -7.99 -17.46
C MET A 1 46.29 -6.78 -17.44
N LYS A 2 45.78 -6.30 -18.60
CA LYS A 2 44.81 -5.18 -18.67
C LYS A 2 43.37 -5.61 -19.06
N LEU A 3 43.21 -6.83 -19.59
CA LEU A 3 41.94 -7.35 -20.11
C LEU A 3 40.97 -7.91 -19.05
N ILE A 4 41.46 -8.28 -17.85
CA ILE A 4 40.62 -8.85 -16.78
C ILE A 4 39.87 -7.76 -16.00
N ARG A 5 40.41 -6.53 -15.95
CA ARG A 5 39.79 -5.40 -15.22
C ARG A 5 38.52 -4.84 -15.91
N SER A 6 38.39 -4.97 -17.24
CA SER A 6 37.26 -4.41 -18.00
C SER A 6 36.00 -5.29 -17.95
N LEU A 7 36.15 -6.62 -17.79
CA LEU A 7 35.01 -7.52 -17.59
C LEU A 7 34.31 -7.23 -16.27
N ASN A 8 35.06 -7.06 -15.18
CA ASN A 8 34.49 -6.81 -13.85
C ASN A 8 33.73 -5.48 -13.78
N ALA A 9 34.21 -4.45 -14.48
CA ALA A 9 33.55 -3.15 -14.54
C ALA A 9 32.20 -3.21 -15.28
N ARG A 10 32.07 -4.05 -16.33
CA ARG A 10 30.83 -4.23 -17.07
C ARG A 10 29.78 -5.00 -16.25
N TRP A 11 30.20 -6.01 -15.51
CA TRP A 11 29.32 -6.76 -14.60
C TRP A 11 28.85 -5.90 -13.42
N LEU A 12 29.74 -5.08 -12.85
CA LEU A 12 29.39 -4.11 -11.80
C LEU A 12 28.41 -3.04 -12.31
N ALA A 13 28.62 -2.53 -13.53
CA ALA A 13 27.70 -1.57 -14.14
C ALA A 13 26.32 -2.19 -14.42
N ALA A 14 26.28 -3.43 -14.94
CA ALA A 14 25.04 -4.15 -15.19
C ALA A 14 24.27 -4.47 -13.89
N ALA A 15 24.99 -4.89 -12.84
CA ALA A 15 24.41 -5.11 -11.52
C ALA A 15 23.87 -3.80 -10.91
N LEU A 16 24.60 -2.69 -11.08
CA LEU A 16 24.18 -1.37 -10.61
C LEU A 16 22.94 -0.87 -11.35
N THR A 17 22.81 -1.11 -12.66
CA THR A 17 21.60 -0.78 -13.42
C THR A 17 20.38 -1.62 -13.01
N LEU A 18 20.59 -2.90 -12.66
CA LEU A 18 19.51 -3.74 -12.14
C LEU A 18 19.07 -3.29 -10.74
N LEU A 19 20.01 -2.84 -9.91
CA LEU A 19 19.72 -2.28 -8.58
C LEU A 19 18.99 -0.93 -8.65
N LEU A 20 19.30 -0.11 -9.67
CA LEU A 20 18.67 1.20 -9.90
C LEU A 20 17.33 1.11 -10.64
N ALA A 21 17.03 -0.01 -11.31
CA ALA A 21 15.69 -0.35 -11.77
C ALA A 21 14.82 -0.80 -10.58
N GLY A 22 14.78 0.03 -9.53
CA GLY A 22 13.92 -0.15 -8.38
C GLY A 22 12.48 -0.25 -8.85
N CYS A 23 11.74 -1.18 -8.24
CA CYS A 23 10.35 -1.50 -8.54
C CYS A 23 9.48 -0.25 -8.36
N ALA A 24 9.32 0.54 -9.42
CA ALA A 24 8.41 1.67 -9.43
C ALA A 24 6.99 1.11 -9.45
N THR A 25 6.36 1.01 -8.28
CA THR A 25 4.94 0.73 -8.16
C THR A 25 4.20 1.82 -8.92
N ARG A 26 3.69 1.50 -10.12
CA ARG A 26 2.95 2.46 -10.94
C ARG A 26 1.67 2.79 -10.20
N LYS A 27 1.55 4.04 -9.72
CA LYS A 27 0.27 4.56 -9.25
C LYS A 27 -0.69 4.58 -10.44
N ILE A 28 -1.91 4.11 -10.22
CA ILE A 28 -2.94 4.14 -11.25
C ILE A 28 -3.36 5.60 -11.46
N ASP A 29 -3.19 6.08 -12.69
CA ASP A 29 -3.75 7.36 -13.10
C ASP A 29 -5.24 7.18 -13.39
N TRP A 30 -6.04 7.45 -12.37
CA TRP A 30 -7.49 7.37 -12.48
C TRP A 30 -8.09 8.51 -13.29
N ALA A 31 -7.43 9.67 -13.38
CA ALA A 31 -7.93 10.80 -14.15
C ALA A 31 -7.94 10.47 -15.64
N ALA A 32 -6.89 9.81 -16.14
CA ALA A 32 -6.81 9.33 -17.52
C ALA A 32 -7.85 8.25 -17.88
N ARG A 33 -8.48 7.63 -16.87
CA ARG A 33 -9.45 6.53 -17.04
C ARG A 33 -10.91 7.00 -17.07
N VAL A 34 -11.18 8.24 -16.63
CA VAL A 34 -12.55 8.80 -16.61
C VAL A 34 -13.12 8.85 -18.03
N GLY A 35 -14.34 8.38 -18.18
CA GLY A 35 -15.08 8.33 -19.45
C GLY A 35 -14.77 7.13 -20.35
N GLN A 36 -13.78 6.30 -20.02
CA GLN A 36 -13.41 5.12 -20.82
C GLN A 36 -13.43 3.81 -20.03
N TYR A 37 -13.01 3.85 -18.78
CA TYR A 37 -12.91 2.65 -17.94
C TYR A 37 -14.29 2.16 -17.52
N THR A 38 -14.54 0.85 -17.58
CA THR A 38 -15.88 0.27 -17.33
C THR A 38 -15.94 -0.53 -16.05
N PHE A 39 -17.16 -0.77 -15.56
CA PHE A 39 -17.38 -1.61 -14.39
C PHE A 39 -16.87 -3.05 -14.58
N ASP A 40 -17.11 -3.64 -15.76
CA ASP A 40 -16.62 -4.99 -16.07
C ASP A 40 -15.08 -5.04 -16.09
N GLN A 41 -14.42 -3.99 -16.60
CA GLN A 41 -12.97 -3.90 -16.53
C GLN A 41 -12.47 -3.81 -15.08
N ALA A 42 -13.18 -3.09 -14.22
CA ALA A 42 -12.87 -3.04 -12.78
C ALA A 42 -12.97 -4.43 -12.13
N ILE A 43 -13.99 -5.22 -12.50
CA ILE A 43 -14.12 -6.60 -12.02
C ILE A 43 -12.97 -7.48 -12.50
N VAL A 44 -12.54 -7.33 -13.76
CA VAL A 44 -11.39 -8.08 -14.28
C VAL A 44 -10.11 -7.69 -13.57
N ASP A 45 -9.90 -6.40 -13.30
CA ASP A 45 -8.66 -5.88 -12.71
C ASP A 45 -8.56 -6.17 -11.19
N PHE A 46 -9.67 -6.12 -10.46
CA PHE A 46 -9.68 -6.16 -8.98
C PHE A 46 -10.55 -7.27 -8.37
N GLY A 47 -11.31 -8.00 -9.19
CA GLY A 47 -12.34 -8.91 -8.72
C GLY A 47 -13.65 -8.19 -8.37
N PRO A 48 -14.63 -8.92 -7.81
CA PRO A 48 -15.90 -8.33 -7.40
C PRO A 48 -15.69 -7.26 -6.31
N PRO A 49 -16.48 -6.17 -6.30
CA PRO A 49 -16.37 -5.14 -5.28
C PRO A 49 -16.82 -5.66 -3.91
N ASP A 50 -16.25 -5.10 -2.85
CA ASP A 50 -16.69 -5.34 -1.47
C ASP A 50 -18.11 -4.82 -1.24
N LYS A 51 -18.46 -3.68 -1.86
CA LYS A 51 -19.78 -3.05 -1.77
C LYS A 51 -20.17 -2.45 -3.11
N GLN A 52 -21.44 -2.55 -3.46
CA GLN A 52 -22.00 -1.90 -4.63
C GLN A 52 -23.40 -1.38 -4.36
N ALA A 53 -23.76 -0.25 -4.98
CA ALA A 53 -25.08 0.34 -4.92
C ALA A 53 -25.41 1.00 -6.26
N LYS A 54 -26.59 0.68 -6.80
CA LYS A 54 -27.15 1.38 -7.96
C LYS A 54 -28.09 2.46 -7.47
N LEU A 55 -27.85 3.70 -7.88
CA LEU A 55 -28.66 4.86 -7.53
C LEU A 55 -29.89 4.95 -8.44
N THR A 56 -30.87 5.76 -8.03
CA THR A 56 -32.12 5.97 -8.77
C THR A 56 -31.94 6.60 -10.14
N ASP A 57 -30.83 7.33 -10.35
CA ASP A 57 -30.45 7.94 -11.63
C ASP A 57 -29.75 6.95 -12.58
N GLY A 58 -29.59 5.68 -12.17
CA GLY A 58 -28.91 4.64 -12.94
C GLY A 58 -27.40 4.57 -12.71
N THR A 59 -26.82 5.53 -11.98
CA THR A 59 -25.39 5.54 -11.61
C THR A 59 -25.07 4.32 -10.74
N LEU A 60 -23.92 3.68 -10.99
CA LEU A 60 -23.42 2.56 -10.18
C LEU A 60 -22.24 3.03 -9.34
N VAL A 61 -22.31 2.85 -8.03
CA VAL A 61 -21.20 3.10 -7.10
C VAL A 61 -20.69 1.77 -6.59
N ALA A 62 -19.39 1.53 -6.71
CA ALA A 62 -18.75 0.31 -6.23
C ALA A 62 -17.46 0.63 -5.48
N ASP A 63 -17.23 -0.08 -4.37
CA ASP A 63 -16.10 0.10 -3.47
C ASP A 63 -15.26 -1.19 -3.44
N TRP A 64 -13.95 -1.03 -3.60
CA TRP A 64 -12.95 -2.09 -3.43
C TRP A 64 -12.03 -1.76 -2.27
N LEU A 65 -11.75 -2.73 -1.42
CA LEU A 65 -10.73 -2.62 -0.41
C LEU A 65 -9.34 -2.70 -1.04
N THR A 66 -8.57 -1.64 -0.86
CA THR A 66 -7.19 -1.54 -1.40
C THR A 66 -6.13 -1.87 -0.36
N ARG A 67 -6.43 -1.64 0.92
CA ARG A 67 -5.53 -1.98 2.03
C ARG A 67 -6.34 -2.28 3.28
N ARG A 68 -6.16 -3.47 3.85
CA ARG A 68 -6.64 -3.78 5.19
C ARG A 68 -5.90 -2.93 6.23
N GLY A 69 -6.65 -2.38 7.15
CA GLY A 69 -6.16 -1.79 8.38
C GLY A 69 -5.58 -2.85 9.31
N TYR A 70 -5.01 -2.39 10.41
CA TYR A 70 -4.47 -3.25 11.44
C TYR A 70 -4.71 -2.65 12.82
N HIS A 71 -4.75 -3.52 13.81
CA HIS A 71 -4.75 -3.16 15.21
C HIS A 71 -3.66 -4.00 15.87
N GLU A 72 -2.66 -3.33 16.44
CA GLU A 72 -1.51 -3.99 17.05
C GLU A 72 -1.20 -3.35 18.40
N ILE A 73 -1.09 -4.20 19.41
CA ILE A 73 -0.63 -3.82 20.74
C ILE A 73 0.78 -4.38 20.90
N TYR A 74 1.77 -3.52 21.05
CA TYR A 74 3.17 -3.95 21.21
C TYR A 74 3.86 -3.23 22.37
N GLN A 75 4.86 -3.86 22.98
CA GLN A 75 5.75 -3.18 23.91
C GLN A 75 6.89 -2.54 23.13
N PRO A 76 7.08 -1.21 23.21
CA PRO A 76 8.21 -0.56 22.56
C PRO A 76 9.51 -1.11 23.18
N ALA A 77 10.44 -1.54 22.34
CA ALA A 77 11.76 -1.95 22.79
C ALA A 77 12.42 -0.81 23.56
N PRO A 78 13.09 -1.07 24.70
CA PRO A 78 13.75 -0.03 25.46
C PRO A 78 14.81 0.65 24.58
N LEU A 79 14.60 1.95 24.31
CA LEU A 79 15.48 2.80 23.52
C LEU A 79 16.77 3.16 24.28
N TYR A 80 17.48 2.22 24.91
CA TYR A 80 18.83 2.45 25.45
C TYR A 80 19.59 1.13 25.67
N PRO A 81 20.81 0.95 25.13
CA PRO A 81 21.61 -0.25 25.39
C PRO A 81 22.53 -0.10 26.63
N TYR A 82 22.24 0.81 27.55
CA TYR A 82 23.17 1.09 28.66
C TYR A 82 22.45 1.25 29.99
N HIS A 83 22.21 0.14 30.70
CA HIS A 83 22.40 0.14 32.15
C HIS A 83 22.87 -1.23 32.65
N ARG A 84 24.18 -1.24 32.83
CA ARG A 84 24.98 -2.18 33.60
C ARG A 84 24.58 -2.10 35.08
N HIS A 85 24.11 -3.24 35.60
CA HIS A 85 24.08 -3.64 37.02
C HIS A 85 23.41 -2.69 38.03
N TYR A 86 22.17 -2.99 38.46
CA TYR A 86 21.76 -2.80 39.85
C TYR A 86 20.71 -3.84 40.26
N TYR A 87 20.97 -4.51 41.38
CA TYR A 87 20.17 -5.56 41.99
C TYR A 87 18.81 -5.03 42.48
N GLY A 88 17.71 -5.71 42.15
CA GLY A 88 16.41 -5.52 42.79
C GLY A 88 15.27 -6.20 42.02
N PRO A 89 14.35 -6.95 42.67
CA PRO A 89 13.29 -7.71 41.98
C PRO A 89 12.16 -6.84 41.38
N TYR A 90 12.35 -5.53 41.25
CA TYR A 90 11.29 -4.58 40.86
C TYR A 90 11.67 -3.58 39.74
N SER A 91 12.84 -3.72 39.10
CA SER A 91 13.34 -2.70 38.16
C SER A 91 13.08 -2.98 36.67
N SER A 92 11.83 -3.30 36.27
CA SER A 92 11.49 -3.38 34.83
C SER A 92 10.03 -3.01 34.47
N PHE A 93 9.31 -2.31 35.36
CA PHE A 93 7.94 -1.87 35.10
C PHE A 93 7.92 -0.44 34.55
N GLY A 94 8.19 -0.28 33.26
CA GLY A 94 8.19 1.07 32.65
C GLY A 94 7.99 1.15 31.13
N GLY A 95 7.83 0.01 30.44
CA GLY A 95 7.43 0.00 29.03
C GLY A 95 5.92 -0.22 28.95
N GLY A 96 5.13 0.86 28.94
CA GLY A 96 3.70 0.76 28.65
C GLY A 96 3.46 0.12 27.28
N TYR A 97 2.39 -0.66 27.14
CA TYR A 97 1.97 -1.15 25.82
C TYR A 97 1.51 0.04 24.97
N VAL A 98 1.99 0.08 23.73
CA VAL A 98 1.51 1.02 22.71
C VAL A 98 0.42 0.32 21.92
N ASP A 99 -0.73 0.96 21.86
CA ASP A 99 -1.85 0.57 21.00
C ASP A 99 -1.76 1.35 19.68
N SER A 100 -1.57 0.65 18.57
CA SER A 100 -1.46 1.20 17.22
C SER A 100 -2.62 0.72 16.35
N TYR A 101 -3.29 1.66 15.68
CA TYR A 101 -4.41 1.39 14.78
C TYR A 101 -4.23 2.06 13.42
N SER A 102 -4.60 1.35 12.35
CA SER A 102 -4.79 1.88 11.00
C SER A 102 -6.16 1.47 10.46
N PRO A 103 -6.90 2.39 9.80
CA PRO A 103 -8.18 2.08 9.18
C PRO A 103 -8.02 1.21 7.92
N ASP A 104 -9.15 0.68 7.43
CA ASP A 104 -9.25 0.06 6.12
C ASP A 104 -9.29 1.16 5.04
N PHE A 105 -8.61 0.95 3.91
CA PHE A 105 -8.60 1.90 2.78
C PHE A 105 -9.34 1.33 1.59
N PHE A 106 -10.24 2.13 1.04
CA PHE A 106 -11.10 1.77 -0.07
C PHE A 106 -10.90 2.69 -1.26
N LEU A 107 -11.08 2.12 -2.45
CA LEU A 107 -11.25 2.82 -3.71
C LEU A 107 -12.72 2.75 -4.10
N ARG A 108 -13.38 3.91 -4.20
CA ARG A 108 -14.71 4.07 -4.76
C ARG A 108 -14.60 4.43 -6.23
N LEU A 109 -15.26 3.66 -7.08
CA LEU A 109 -15.50 4.02 -8.47
C LEU A 109 -17.00 4.27 -8.66
N THR A 110 -17.32 5.34 -9.36
CA THR A 110 -18.69 5.71 -9.71
C THR A 110 -18.82 5.70 -11.21
N PHE A 111 -19.72 4.87 -11.72
CA PHE A 111 -19.96 4.68 -13.14
C PHE A 111 -21.27 5.37 -13.54
N ASP A 112 -21.26 6.02 -14.70
CA ASP A 112 -22.45 6.58 -15.32
C ASP A 112 -23.45 5.46 -15.71
N PRO A 113 -24.69 5.81 -16.07
CA PRO A 113 -25.68 4.82 -16.54
C PRO A 113 -25.21 4.03 -17.77
N GLU A 114 -24.27 4.57 -18.54
CA GLU A 114 -23.62 3.90 -19.68
C GLU A 114 -22.51 2.91 -19.26
N GLY A 115 -22.24 2.78 -17.95
CA GLY A 115 -21.28 1.84 -17.38
C GLY A 115 -19.83 2.31 -17.41
N ARG A 116 -19.58 3.58 -17.71
CA ARG A 116 -18.24 4.19 -17.81
C ARG A 116 -17.91 4.99 -16.56
N LEU A 117 -16.63 5.03 -16.21
CA LEU A 117 -16.14 5.67 -15.00
C LEU A 117 -16.42 7.19 -15.07
N LYS A 118 -17.28 7.66 -14.19
CA LYS A 118 -17.65 9.07 -14.04
C LYS A 118 -16.76 9.77 -13.03
N THR A 119 -16.51 9.14 -11.88
CA THR A 119 -15.65 9.71 -10.83
C THR A 119 -15.04 8.60 -9.96
N TRP A 120 -13.98 8.93 -9.24
CA TRP A 120 -13.26 8.02 -8.37
C TRP A 120 -12.84 8.73 -7.08
N LYS A 121 -12.71 7.99 -5.99
CA LYS A 121 -12.22 8.52 -4.72
C LYS A 121 -11.57 7.43 -3.88
N ASN A 122 -10.42 7.74 -3.27
CA ASN A 122 -9.88 6.94 -2.17
C ASN A 122 -10.41 7.47 -0.83
N PHE A 123 -10.77 6.57 0.07
CA PHE A 123 -11.21 6.94 1.42
C PHE A 123 -10.82 5.86 2.43
N ALA A 124 -10.74 6.25 3.71
CA ALA A 124 -10.47 5.34 4.81
C ALA A 124 -11.73 5.16 5.67
N ARG A 125 -11.89 3.98 6.29
CA ARG A 125 -12.99 3.65 7.19
C ARG A 125 -12.52 2.80 8.37
#